data_AF-A0A7J4V3S2-F1
#
_entry.id   AF-A0A7J4V3S2-F1
#
_cell.length_a   1.000
_cell.length_b   1.000
_cell.length_c   1.000
_cell.angle_alpha   90.00
_cell.angle_beta   90.00
_cell.angle_gamma   90.00
#
_symmetry.space_group_name_H-M   'P 1'
#
loop_
_entity.id
_entity.type
_entity.pdbx_description
1 polymer ?
#
loop_
_entity_poly.entity_id
_entity_poly.type
_entity_poly.pdbx_seq_one_letter_code
_entity_poly.pdbx_strand_id
1 'polypeptide(L)'
;MVQILDVMHKALEGKPMSETDYQLRLFASKVTEKVKEYDIKFDPKTPIPDDPSLADDVFKAAFDLVVDVGAYCTDTNRVISYTDKEVRNALKFAPSELWFGDGKERKLMKTRSVGDKS
;
A
#
# COMPACT_ATOMS: atom_id res chain seq x y z
N MET A 1 -5.63 -11.99 -9.85
CA MET A 1 -4.47 -11.08 -9.80
C MET A 1 -4.79 -9.94 -10.74
N VAL A 2 -4.85 -8.69 -10.27
CA VAL A 2 -5.10 -7.53 -11.13
C VAL A 2 -3.95 -7.41 -12.12
N GLN A 3 -4.25 -7.42 -13.41
CA GLN A 3 -3.25 -7.24 -14.47
C GLN A 3 -3.16 -5.77 -14.89
N ILE A 4 -2.10 -5.41 -15.59
CA ILE A 4 -1.90 -4.03 -16.07
C ILE A 4 -3.07 -3.53 -16.91
N LEU A 5 -3.67 -4.38 -17.76
CA LEU A 5 -4.82 -4.00 -18.58
C LEU A 5 -6.08 -3.71 -17.73
N ASP A 6 -6.27 -4.44 -16.63
CA ASP A 6 -7.36 -4.16 -15.68
C ASP A 6 -7.17 -2.80 -15.01
N VAL A 7 -5.92 -2.47 -14.64
CA VAL A 7 -5.57 -1.16 -14.07
C VAL A 7 -5.83 -0.05 -15.10
N MET A 8 -5.41 -0.23 -16.35
CA MET A 8 -5.66 0.74 -17.43
C MET A 8 -7.16 0.96 -17.66
N HIS A 9 -7.95 -0.12 -17.65
CA HIS A 9 -9.41 -0.01 -17.79
C HIS A 9 -10.02 0.78 -16.62
N LYS A 10 -9.65 0.44 -15.37
CA LYS A 10 -10.08 1.19 -14.19
C LYS A 10 -9.60 2.65 -14.20
N ALA A 11 -8.44 2.94 -14.77
CA ALA A 11 -7.94 4.32 -14.90
C ALA A 11 -8.78 5.14 -15.88
N LEU A 12 -9.31 4.53 -16.95
CA LEU A 12 -10.14 5.20 -17.95
C LEU A 12 -11.60 5.33 -17.49
N GLU A 13 -12.14 4.34 -16.78
CA GLU A 13 -13.56 4.27 -16.40
C GLU A 13 -13.85 4.60 -14.93
N GLY A 14 -12.80 4.70 -14.09
CA GLY A 14 -12.91 4.94 -12.65
C GLY A 14 -13.64 6.24 -12.30
N LYS A 15 -14.02 6.42 -11.03
CA LYS A 15 -14.81 7.59 -10.60
C LYS A 15 -14.06 8.90 -10.90
N PRO A 16 -14.63 9.85 -11.67
CA PRO A 16 -13.99 11.13 -11.92
C PRO A 16 -13.90 11.94 -10.63
N MET A 17 -12.73 12.52 -10.37
CA MET A 17 -12.44 13.29 -9.17
C MET A 17 -11.31 14.28 -9.44
N SER A 18 -11.40 15.50 -8.91
CA SER A 18 -10.27 16.43 -8.96
C SER A 18 -9.15 15.96 -8.03
N GLU A 19 -7.91 16.27 -8.35
CA GLU A 19 -6.76 15.90 -7.51
C GLU A 19 -6.90 16.48 -6.10
N THR A 20 -7.33 17.74 -6.00
CA THR A 20 -7.58 18.43 -4.72
C THR A 20 -8.64 17.72 -3.89
N ASP A 21 -9.74 17.26 -4.50
CA ASP A 21 -10.78 16.51 -3.79
C ASP A 21 -10.27 15.15 -3.33
N TYR A 22 -9.51 14.45 -4.18
CA TYR A 22 -8.91 13.17 -3.81
C TYR A 22 -7.98 13.33 -2.61
N GLN A 23 -7.04 14.28 -2.66
CA GLN A 23 -6.05 14.46 -1.60
C GLN A 23 -6.67 14.96 -0.30
N LEU A 24 -7.46 16.05 -0.36
CA LEU A 24 -7.90 16.75 0.85
C LEU A 24 -9.21 16.18 1.42
N ARG A 25 -10.14 15.74 0.58
CA ARG A 25 -11.48 15.31 1.05
C ARG A 25 -11.59 13.80 1.22
N LEU A 26 -11.00 13.02 0.31
CA LEU A 26 -11.05 11.55 0.40
C LEU A 26 -9.88 11.01 1.21
N PHE A 27 -8.65 11.19 0.74
CA PHE A 27 -7.45 10.56 1.28
C PHE A 27 -7.13 11.05 2.70
N ALA A 28 -6.93 12.36 2.91
CA ALA A 28 -6.58 12.90 4.23
C ALA A 28 -7.64 12.62 5.31
N SER A 29 -8.92 12.67 4.93
CA SER A 29 -10.04 12.32 5.81
C SER A 29 -9.97 10.85 6.24
N LYS A 30 -9.79 9.94 5.28
CA LYS A 30 -9.71 8.50 5.54
C LYS A 30 -8.46 8.09 6.32
N VAL A 31 -7.32 8.73 6.06
CA VAL A 31 -6.12 8.55 6.90
C VAL A 31 -6.41 8.90 8.35
N THR A 32 -7.04 10.06 8.59
CA THR A 32 -7.38 10.50 9.95
C THR A 32 -8.38 9.56 10.62
N GLU A 33 -9.36 9.03 9.87
CA GLU A 33 -10.30 8.02 10.33
C GLU A 33 -9.58 6.73 10.76
N LYS A 34 -8.72 6.17 9.90
CA LYS A 34 -8.00 4.93 10.15
C LYS A 34 -6.99 5.03 11.29
N VAL A 35 -6.26 6.14 11.40
CA VAL A 35 -5.36 6.39 12.54
C VAL A 35 -6.11 6.38 13.87
N LYS A 36 -7.32 6.94 13.91
CA LYS A 36 -8.16 6.92 15.12
C LYS A 36 -8.79 5.55 15.38
N GLU A 37 -9.29 4.88 14.34
CA GLU A 37 -9.94 3.57 14.42
C GLU A 37 -9.00 2.51 15.00
N TYR A 38 -7.73 2.53 14.58
CA TYR A 38 -6.70 1.58 14.99
C TYR A 38 -5.80 2.08 16.14
N ASP A 39 -6.13 3.21 16.78
CA ASP A 39 -5.35 3.86 17.86
C ASP A 39 -3.84 3.98 17.58
N ILE A 40 -3.48 4.30 16.33
CA ILE A 40 -2.08 4.36 15.90
C ILE A 40 -1.41 5.59 16.52
N LYS A 41 -0.36 5.35 17.31
CA LYS A 41 0.42 6.40 17.99
C LYS A 41 1.88 6.32 17.63
N PHE A 42 2.44 7.45 17.23
CA PHE A 42 3.88 7.60 17.01
C PHE A 42 4.57 8.09 18.28
N ASP A 43 5.62 7.39 18.72
CA ASP A 43 6.51 7.83 19.79
C ASP A 43 7.84 8.33 19.22
N PRO A 44 8.14 9.65 19.29
CA PRO A 44 9.41 10.19 18.82
C PRO A 44 10.65 9.65 19.55
N LYS A 45 10.51 9.12 20.77
CA LYS A 45 11.61 8.50 21.52
C LYS A 45 11.95 7.10 20.98
N THR A 46 10.99 6.46 20.35
CA THR A 46 11.08 5.12 19.80
C THR A 46 10.67 5.14 18.31
N PRO A 47 11.46 5.79 17.45
CA PRO A 47 11.10 6.00 16.05
C PRO A 47 11.03 4.70 15.23
N ILE A 48 11.67 3.63 15.72
CA ILE A 48 11.53 2.26 15.21
C ILE A 48 10.88 1.46 16.33
N PRO A 49 9.54 1.34 16.34
CA PRO A 49 8.83 0.56 17.34
C PRO A 49 9.24 -0.92 17.24
N ASP A 50 9.51 -1.54 18.39
CA ASP A 50 9.70 -2.98 18.54
C ASP A 50 8.41 -3.70 18.97
N ASP A 51 7.31 -2.94 19.12
CA ASP A 51 5.97 -3.44 19.42
C ASP A 51 5.32 -4.11 18.19
N PRO A 52 5.15 -5.45 18.19
CA PRO A 52 4.54 -6.17 17.08
C PRO A 52 3.06 -5.80 16.87
N SER A 53 2.35 -5.40 17.94
CA SER A 53 0.92 -5.08 17.84
C SER A 53 0.69 -3.81 17.03
N LEU A 54 1.52 -2.78 17.25
CA LEU A 54 1.50 -1.55 16.47
C LEU A 54 1.78 -1.81 14.98
N ALA A 55 2.73 -2.70 14.66
CA ALA A 55 3.05 -3.04 13.28
C ALA A 55 1.87 -3.73 12.58
N ASP A 56 1.21 -4.67 13.26
CA ASP A 56 0.02 -5.36 12.73
C ASP A 56 -1.15 -4.40 12.53
N ASP A 57 -1.37 -3.46 13.46
CA ASP A 57 -2.48 -2.52 13.39
C ASP A 57 -2.27 -1.46 12.31
N VAL A 58 -1.03 -0.97 12.13
CA VAL A 58 -0.66 -0.12 10.99
C VAL A 58 -0.87 -0.86 9.67
N PHE A 59 -0.50 -2.14 9.59
CA PHE A 59 -0.71 -2.94 8.38
C PHE A 59 -2.20 -3.09 8.04
N LYS A 60 -3.04 -3.44 9.02
CA LYS A 60 -4.50 -3.55 8.82
C LYS A 60 -5.11 -2.20 8.42
N ALA A 61 -4.74 -1.12 9.11
CA ALA A 61 -5.19 0.23 8.80
C ALA A 61 -4.84 0.64 7.36
N ALA A 62 -3.61 0.36 6.92
CA ALA A 62 -3.15 0.65 5.57
C ALA A 62 -3.86 -0.21 4.52
N PHE A 63 -4.09 -1.50 4.82
CA PHE A 63 -4.85 -2.39 3.95
C PHE A 63 -6.27 -1.85 3.72
N ASP A 64 -6.98 -1.51 4.79
CA ASP A 64 -8.33 -0.94 4.71
C ASP A 64 -8.32 0.41 3.99
N LEU A 65 -7.33 1.26 4.26
CA LEU A 65 -7.19 2.56 3.61
C LEU A 65 -7.11 2.39 2.08
N VAL A 66 -6.32 1.45 1.58
CA VAL A 66 -6.19 1.19 0.13
C VAL A 66 -7.53 0.75 -0.48
N VAL A 67 -8.29 -0.08 0.22
CA VAL A 67 -9.62 -0.52 -0.23
C VAL A 67 -10.61 0.66 -0.25
N ASP A 68 -10.55 1.53 0.76
CA ASP A 68 -11.45 2.68 0.90
C ASP A 68 -11.17 3.80 -0.12
N VAL A 69 -9.89 4.09 -0.39
CA VAL A 69 -9.49 5.28 -1.18
C VAL A 69 -9.04 4.95 -2.60
N GLY A 70 -8.59 3.72 -2.86
CA GLY A 70 -7.99 3.35 -4.13
C GLY A 70 -6.74 4.18 -4.48
N ALA A 71 -6.42 4.26 -5.77
CA ALA A 71 -5.31 5.07 -6.29
C ALA A 71 -5.83 6.14 -7.26
N TYR A 72 -5.25 7.34 -7.22
CA TYR A 72 -5.61 8.40 -8.15
C TYR A 72 -4.75 8.34 -9.42
N CYS A 73 -5.40 8.38 -10.59
CA CYS A 73 -4.72 8.54 -11.88
C CYS A 73 -4.79 10.01 -12.29
N THR A 74 -3.63 10.67 -12.30
CA THR A 74 -3.48 12.09 -12.65
C THR A 74 -3.78 12.38 -14.11
N ASP A 75 -3.47 11.43 -15.01
CA ASP A 75 -3.69 11.63 -16.45
C ASP A 75 -5.18 11.64 -16.82
N THR A 76 -5.99 10.81 -16.16
CA THR A 76 -7.42 10.67 -16.45
C THR A 76 -8.33 11.39 -15.44
N ASN A 77 -7.76 11.94 -14.36
CA ASN A 77 -8.45 12.54 -13.23
C ASN A 77 -9.51 11.59 -12.62
N ARG A 78 -9.13 10.32 -12.40
CA ARG A 78 -10.04 9.27 -11.92
C ARG A 78 -9.43 8.44 -10.80
N VAL A 79 -10.31 7.92 -9.95
CA VAL A 79 -9.95 6.98 -8.88
C VAL A 79 -10.07 5.54 -9.36
N ILE A 80 -8.96 4.82 -9.29
CA ILE A 80 -8.83 3.38 -9.51
C ILE A 80 -9.18 2.67 -8.19
N SER A 81 -10.32 2.01 -8.13
CA SER A 81 -10.77 1.27 -6.95
C SER A 81 -10.24 -0.17 -6.93
N TYR A 82 -9.97 -0.66 -5.71
CA TYR A 82 -9.57 -2.04 -5.47
C TYR A 82 -10.50 -2.67 -4.43
N THR A 83 -10.85 -3.93 -4.66
CA THR A 83 -11.56 -4.77 -3.70
C THR A 83 -10.58 -5.39 -2.71
N ASP A 84 -11.05 -5.72 -1.51
CA ASP A 84 -10.30 -6.51 -0.52
C ASP A 84 -9.65 -7.75 -1.16
N LYS A 85 -10.42 -8.48 -1.98
CA LYS A 85 -9.94 -9.68 -2.68
C LYS A 85 -8.80 -9.38 -3.66
N GLU A 86 -8.85 -8.27 -4.38
CA GLU A 86 -7.78 -7.86 -5.29
C GLU A 86 -6.48 -7.58 -4.53
N VAL A 87 -6.56 -6.81 -3.44
CA VAL A 87 -5.40 -6.46 -2.60
C VAL A 87 -4.82 -7.71 -1.91
N ARG A 88 -5.65 -8.57 -1.31
CA ARG A 88 -5.18 -9.84 -0.71
C ARG A 88 -4.51 -10.76 -1.71
N ASN A 89 -5.07 -10.88 -2.91
CA ASN A 89 -4.45 -11.69 -3.95
C ASN A 89 -3.11 -11.09 -4.39
N ALA A 90 -3.01 -9.77 -4.54
CA ALA A 90 -1.74 -9.12 -4.88
C ALA A 90 -0.67 -9.42 -3.83
N LEU A 91 -0.98 -9.32 -2.54
CA LEU A 91 -0.06 -9.66 -1.45
C LEU A 91 0.32 -11.14 -1.44
N LYS A 92 -0.64 -12.05 -1.65
CA LYS A 92 -0.39 -13.50 -1.67
C LYS A 92 0.58 -13.93 -2.78
N PHE A 93 0.53 -13.26 -3.92
CA PHE A 93 1.37 -13.57 -5.08
C PHE A 93 2.56 -12.62 -5.24
N ALA A 94 2.83 -11.75 -4.26
CA ALA A 94 3.99 -10.89 -4.27
C ALA A 94 5.27 -11.75 -4.20
N PRO A 95 6.29 -11.46 -5.04
CA PRO A 95 7.54 -12.22 -5.03
C PRO A 95 8.26 -12.04 -3.69
N SER A 96 8.67 -13.15 -3.06
CA SER A 96 9.46 -13.13 -1.82
C SER A 96 10.95 -12.93 -2.05
N GLU A 97 11.41 -13.16 -3.28
CA GLU A 97 12.79 -13.00 -3.71
C GLU A 97 12.87 -12.67 -5.20
N LEU A 98 13.94 -11.98 -5.59
CA LEU A 98 14.23 -11.62 -6.98
C LEU A 98 15.74 -11.68 -7.22
N TRP A 99 16.12 -12.21 -8.37
CA TRP A 99 17.51 -12.19 -8.80
C TRP A 99 17.82 -10.90 -9.56
N PHE A 100 18.91 -10.25 -9.19
CA PHE A 100 19.44 -9.06 -9.87
C PHE A 100 20.81 -9.37 -10.48
N GLY A 101 21.09 -8.78 -11.64
CA GLY A 101 22.34 -8.98 -12.35
C GLY A 101 22.42 -10.33 -13.08
N ASP A 102 23.58 -10.61 -13.66
CA ASP A 102 23.83 -11.81 -14.45
C ASP A 102 25.25 -12.35 -14.20
N GLY A 103 25.48 -13.61 -14.57
CA GLY A 103 26.76 -14.29 -14.42
C GLY A 103 27.27 -14.27 -12.98
N LYS A 104 28.54 -13.89 -12.80
CA LYS A 104 29.20 -13.85 -11.49
C LYS A 104 28.68 -12.74 -10.57
N GLU A 105 28.08 -11.69 -11.15
CA GLU A 105 27.54 -10.55 -10.42
C GLU A 105 26.06 -10.74 -10.05
N ARG A 106 25.47 -11.89 -10.39
CA ARG A 106 24.10 -12.21 -10.03
C ARG A 106 23.96 -12.31 -8.50
N LYS A 107 23.05 -11.53 -7.92
CA LYS A 107 22.74 -11.51 -6.47
C LYS A 107 21.26 -11.76 -6.23
N LEU A 108 20.96 -12.51 -5.17
CA LEU A 108 19.60 -12.74 -4.70
C LEU A 108 19.18 -11.61 -3.76
N MET A 109 18.14 -10.87 -4.13
CA MET A 109 17.43 -9.97 -3.23
C MET A 109 16.30 -10.76 -2.57
N LYS A 110 16.30 -10.80 -1.24
CA LYS A 110 15.27 -11.47 -0.43
C LYS A 110 14.91 -10.60 0.76
N THR A 111 13.71 -10.81 1.29
CA THR A 111 13.25 -10.12 2.50
C THR A 111 14.15 -10.42 3.70
N ARG A 112 14.41 -9.39 4.52
CA ARG A 112 15.11 -9.50 5.81
C ARG A 112 14.13 -9.26 6.94
N SER A 113 14.37 -9.89 8.08
CA SER A 113 13.59 -9.67 9.31
C SER A 113 14.17 -8.53 10.14
N VAL A 114 13.38 -8.00 11.07
CA VAL A 114 13.86 -7.01 12.04
C VAL A 114 15.01 -7.63 12.85
N GLY A 115 16.13 -6.90 12.95
CA GLY A 115 17.33 -7.36 13.67
C GLY A 115 18.21 -8.38 12.92
N ASP A 116 17.90 -8.68 11.66
CA ASP A 116 18.74 -9.56 10.85
C ASP A 116 20.16 -8.96 10.70
N LYS A 117 21.19 -9.81 10.64
CA LYS A 117 22.59 -9.36 10.51
C LYS A 117 22.97 -9.15 9.04
N SER A 118 23.72 -8.09 8.76
CA SER A 118 24.18 -7.76 7.41
C SER A 118 25.19 -8.77 6.89
#